data_AF-A0A3Q2WRX0-F1
#
_entry.id   AF-A0A3Q2WRX0-F1
#
_cell.length_a   1.000
_cell.length_b   1.000
_cell.length_c   1.000
_cell.angle_alpha   90.00
_cell.angle_beta   90.00
_cell.angle_gamma   90.00
#
_symmetry.space_group_name_H-M   'P 1'
#
loop_
_entity.id
_entity.type
_entity.pdbx_description
1 polymer ?
#
loop_
_entity_poly.entity_id
_entity_poly.type
_entity_poly.pdbx_seq_one_letter_code
_entity_poly.pdbx_strand_id
1 'polypeptide(L)'
;QCSSRCDSGVQTRERLCHSPTPQHGGKSCSGPHIQTRDCNSHPFDGQWSAWTPWGHCSVSCGAGLQSRYRFCSSPRPSGSGLPCTGPHHEDQVCIIAPCDGGWGQWSHWTECTKSCGGGVRSRRRNCDSPSPEGEGNYCEGLGSKCQSVPGCHVDGGWSQWGAWTECSLSCGGGVKFRRRLCDNPSPQSGGRGCLGDAEQQRDCNTHLCTVGPWLPWSQWSECSVSCGGGQQYRSRVCSSPACSGRQSKICNTHVFDGGWSRWSPWSRCDKRCGGGRSIRTRSCSSPPPKNGGKKCAGEKNQVKPCNTKPCGESDLPRPAFGSSLFQHMAVYLQECVFSLCR
;
A
#
# COMPACT_ATOMS: atom_id res chain seq x y z
N GLN A 1 41.48 -66.32 85.86
CA GLN A 1 42.10 -65.17 86.58
C GLN A 1 42.01 -63.94 85.67
N CYS A 2 42.08 -62.73 86.23
CA CYS A 2 42.06 -61.50 85.44
C CYS A 2 43.35 -61.36 84.64
N SER A 3 43.24 -60.99 83.36
CA SER A 3 44.41 -60.81 82.50
C SER A 3 45.35 -59.70 83.00
N SER A 4 44.85 -58.72 83.75
CA SER A 4 45.65 -57.74 84.49
C SER A 4 45.37 -57.83 85.99
N ARG A 5 46.41 -57.72 86.83
CA ARG A 5 46.27 -57.74 88.30
C ARG A 5 45.87 -56.39 88.89
N CYS A 6 46.21 -55.29 88.22
CA CYS A 6 46.02 -53.93 88.75
C CYS A 6 45.19 -53.01 87.83
N ASP A 7 45.08 -53.34 86.55
CA ASP A 7 44.26 -52.59 85.58
C ASP A 7 43.00 -53.35 85.19
N SER A 8 42.09 -52.69 84.45
CA SER A 8 40.95 -53.37 83.86
C SER A 8 41.42 -54.51 82.96
N GLY A 9 40.85 -55.68 83.18
CA GLY A 9 41.26 -56.89 82.50
C GLY A 9 40.07 -57.76 82.17
N VAL A 10 40.39 -58.88 81.55
CA VAL A 10 39.42 -59.83 81.03
C VAL A 10 39.74 -61.19 81.63
N GLN A 11 38.75 -61.85 82.24
CA GLN A 11 38.84 -63.25 82.62
C GLN A 11 38.22 -64.08 81.51
N THR A 12 39.05 -64.91 80.91
CA THR A 12 38.60 -65.94 79.99
C THR A 12 38.60 -67.26 80.73
N ARG A 13 37.50 -68.02 80.62
CA ARG A 13 37.44 -69.41 81.05
C ARG A 13 37.01 -70.28 79.89
N GLU A 14 37.70 -71.40 79.73
CA GLU A 14 37.35 -72.44 78.78
C GLU A 14 36.44 -73.46 79.45
N ARG A 15 35.37 -73.81 78.76
CA ARG A 15 34.39 -74.79 79.23
C ARG A 15 34.57 -76.06 78.41
N LEU A 16 35.20 -77.05 79.02
CA LEU A 16 35.45 -78.35 78.42
C LEU A 16 34.33 -79.33 78.81
N CYS A 17 33.78 -80.03 77.83
CA CYS A 17 32.71 -81.01 78.01
C CYS A 17 33.28 -82.37 78.41
N HIS A 18 33.69 -82.53 79.66
CA HIS A 18 34.40 -83.75 80.13
C HIS A 18 33.67 -84.52 81.24
N SER A 19 32.41 -84.19 81.55
CA SER A 19 31.68 -84.80 82.68
C SER A 19 30.18 -84.98 82.41
N PRO A 20 29.76 -86.02 81.65
CA PRO A 20 30.59 -87.02 80.94
C PRO A 20 30.99 -86.57 79.53
N THR A 21 32.10 -87.10 79.01
CA THR A 21 32.58 -86.82 77.65
C THR A 21 31.63 -87.44 76.60
N PRO A 22 31.16 -86.71 75.57
CA PRO A 22 30.25 -87.28 74.57
C PRO A 22 30.91 -88.40 73.76
N GLN A 23 30.35 -89.61 73.77
CA GLN A 23 30.77 -90.75 72.94
C GLN A 23 29.65 -91.15 71.95
N HIS A 24 30.01 -91.77 70.83
CA HIS A 24 29.10 -92.28 69.79
C HIS A 24 28.13 -91.23 69.18
N GLY A 25 28.63 -90.02 68.88
CA GLY A 25 27.82 -89.00 68.17
C GLY A 25 26.84 -88.21 69.06
N GLY A 26 27.04 -88.21 70.39
CA GLY A 26 26.25 -87.41 71.34
C GLY A 26 26.38 -85.89 71.12
N LYS A 27 25.31 -85.14 71.44
CA LYS A 27 25.24 -83.67 71.24
C LYS A 27 26.31 -82.93 72.04
N SER A 28 27.00 -81.98 71.40
CA SER A 28 27.97 -81.09 72.08
C SER A 28 27.27 -80.18 73.10
N CYS A 29 27.99 -79.72 74.14
CA CYS A 29 27.39 -78.85 75.14
C CYS A 29 26.94 -77.52 74.53
N SER A 30 25.78 -77.03 74.99
CA SER A 30 25.20 -75.79 74.50
C SER A 30 25.91 -74.55 75.06
N GLY A 31 26.28 -73.63 74.17
CA GLY A 31 26.92 -72.35 74.48
C GLY A 31 28.39 -72.29 74.04
N PRO A 32 29.00 -71.10 74.03
CA PRO A 32 30.36 -70.93 73.54
C PRO A 32 31.38 -71.65 74.43
N HIS A 33 32.31 -72.36 73.79
CA HIS A 33 33.41 -73.10 74.44
C HIS A 33 34.30 -72.16 75.28
N ILE A 34 34.37 -70.89 74.88
CA ILE A 34 35.12 -69.85 75.57
C ILE A 34 34.12 -68.83 76.12
N GLN A 35 34.19 -68.57 77.42
CA GLN A 35 33.43 -67.50 78.06
C GLN A 35 34.37 -66.45 78.62
N THR A 36 34.03 -65.20 78.34
CA THR A 36 34.85 -64.04 78.64
C THR A 36 34.04 -63.09 79.52
N ARG A 37 34.63 -62.57 80.61
CA ARG A 37 34.04 -61.53 81.46
C ARG A 37 35.07 -60.48 81.84
N ASP A 38 34.66 -59.23 81.98
CA ASP A 38 35.53 -58.18 82.48
C ASP A 38 35.76 -58.32 83.99
N CYS A 39 36.90 -57.84 84.46
CA CYS A 39 37.32 -57.90 85.86
C CYS A 39 38.18 -56.70 86.23
N ASN A 40 38.21 -56.36 87.52
CA ASN A 40 38.90 -55.18 88.06
C ASN A 40 38.42 -53.85 87.43
N SER A 41 37.13 -53.75 87.08
CA SER A 41 36.54 -52.52 86.55
C SER A 41 36.15 -51.58 87.69
N HIS A 42 36.86 -50.47 87.84
CA HIS A 42 36.42 -49.35 88.67
C HIS A 42 35.49 -48.46 87.82
N PRO A 43 34.25 -48.18 88.27
CA PRO A 43 33.36 -47.29 87.54
C PRO A 43 33.88 -45.86 87.63
N PHE A 44 34.01 -45.19 86.48
CA PHE A 44 34.30 -43.77 86.40
C PHE A 44 33.36 -43.10 85.41
N ASP A 45 32.88 -41.93 85.82
CA ASP A 45 31.98 -41.11 85.01
C ASP A 45 32.70 -40.56 83.78
N GLY A 46 31.97 -40.50 82.67
CA GLY A 46 32.51 -39.90 81.45
C GLY A 46 32.72 -38.41 81.63
N GLN A 47 33.84 -37.89 81.12
CA GLN A 47 34.07 -36.45 81.04
C GLN A 47 34.27 -36.02 79.59
N TRP A 48 33.77 -34.82 79.31
CA TRP A 48 33.92 -34.18 78.01
C TRP A 48 35.39 -33.89 77.73
N SER A 49 35.83 -34.15 76.51
CA SER A 49 37.07 -33.59 75.97
C SER A 49 36.99 -32.07 75.94
N ALA A 50 38.16 -31.43 75.77
CA ALA A 50 38.18 -30.04 75.32
C ALA A 50 37.37 -29.91 74.02
N TRP A 51 36.70 -28.77 73.86
CA TRP A 51 36.05 -28.42 72.61
C TRP A 51 37.09 -28.34 71.49
N THR A 52 36.71 -28.77 70.29
CA THR A 52 37.49 -28.45 69.09
C THR A 52 37.53 -26.92 68.90
N PRO A 53 38.55 -26.39 68.20
CA PRO A 53 38.46 -25.05 67.65
C PRO A 53 37.18 -24.89 66.84
N TRP A 54 36.68 -23.65 66.75
CA TRP A 54 35.55 -23.34 65.88
C TRP A 54 35.92 -23.65 64.41
N GLY A 55 34.99 -24.29 63.71
CA GLY A 55 35.11 -24.48 62.26
C GLY A 55 35.02 -23.16 61.50
N HIS A 56 35.24 -23.23 60.18
CA HIS A 56 34.99 -22.08 59.32
C HIS A 56 33.51 -21.70 59.32
N CYS A 57 33.21 -20.44 59.04
CA CYS A 57 31.84 -19.98 58.87
C CYS A 57 31.21 -20.72 57.67
N SER A 58 29.93 -21.08 57.78
CA SER A 58 29.18 -21.79 56.75
C SER A 58 28.99 -21.00 55.45
N VAL A 59 29.23 -19.69 55.49
CA VAL A 59 29.13 -18.75 54.38
C VAL A 59 30.46 -18.03 54.18
N SER A 60 30.68 -17.51 52.96
CA SER A 60 31.87 -16.73 52.62
C SER A 60 31.69 -15.21 52.82
N CYS A 61 30.46 -14.73 53.01
CA CYS A 61 30.07 -13.35 53.27
C CYS A 61 28.75 -13.34 54.06
N GLY A 62 28.42 -12.22 54.71
CA GLY A 62 27.15 -12.09 55.45
C GLY A 62 27.09 -12.92 56.73
N ALA A 63 25.88 -13.22 57.20
CA ALA A 63 25.66 -13.96 58.43
C ALA A 63 25.58 -15.47 58.18
N GLY A 64 26.39 -16.27 58.89
CA GLY A 64 26.36 -17.72 58.85
C GLY A 64 26.58 -18.35 60.22
N LEU A 65 26.82 -19.67 60.23
CA LEU A 65 27.09 -20.43 61.45
C LEU A 65 28.48 -21.05 61.40
N GLN A 66 29.16 -21.05 62.54
CA GLN A 66 30.35 -21.85 62.77
C GLN A 66 30.05 -22.87 63.87
N SER A 67 30.51 -24.09 63.68
CA SER A 67 30.22 -25.22 64.58
C SER A 67 31.48 -25.70 65.26
N ARG A 68 31.35 -26.18 66.50
CA ARG A 68 32.40 -26.92 67.21
C ARG A 68 31.84 -28.14 67.90
N TYR A 69 32.72 -29.09 68.22
CA TYR A 69 32.35 -30.40 68.76
C TYR A 69 33.19 -30.75 69.98
N ARG A 70 32.64 -31.57 70.85
CA ARG A 70 33.37 -32.21 71.95
C ARG A 70 32.93 -33.67 72.06
N PHE A 71 33.81 -34.51 72.59
CA PHE A 71 33.58 -35.95 72.64
C PHE A 71 33.65 -36.44 74.09
N CYS A 72 32.82 -37.40 74.46
CA CYS A 72 32.82 -38.00 75.78
C CYS A 72 33.96 -39.02 75.90
N SER A 73 35.20 -38.51 75.94
CA SER A 73 36.40 -39.33 75.79
C SER A 73 37.56 -38.99 76.72
N SER A 74 37.41 -38.03 77.63
CA SER A 74 38.51 -37.54 78.48
C SER A 74 38.17 -37.53 79.97
N PRO A 75 37.84 -38.67 80.61
CA PRO A 75 37.90 -40.05 80.09
C PRO A 75 36.54 -40.59 79.58
N ARG A 76 36.55 -41.71 78.84
CA ARG A 76 35.34 -42.41 78.38
C ARG A 76 34.65 -43.11 79.57
N PRO A 77 33.30 -43.10 79.70
CA PRO A 77 32.64 -43.82 80.78
C PRO A 77 32.99 -45.32 80.79
N SER A 78 33.16 -45.90 81.98
CA SER A 78 33.45 -47.33 82.16
C SER A 78 32.58 -47.94 83.25
N GLY A 79 32.22 -49.22 83.09
CA GLY A 79 31.34 -49.93 84.02
C GLY A 79 29.96 -49.27 84.11
N SER A 80 29.54 -48.89 85.32
CA SER A 80 28.27 -48.20 85.61
C SER A 80 28.40 -46.67 85.72
N GLY A 81 29.50 -46.09 85.22
CA GLY A 81 29.71 -44.64 85.24
C GLY A 81 28.67 -43.88 84.42
N LEU A 82 28.32 -42.67 84.85
CA LEU A 82 27.33 -41.83 84.17
C LEU A 82 27.84 -41.35 82.81
N PRO A 83 26.95 -41.26 81.78
CA PRO A 83 27.31 -40.68 80.50
C PRO A 83 27.53 -39.17 80.64
N CYS A 84 28.28 -38.59 79.70
CA CYS A 84 28.45 -37.14 79.69
C CYS A 84 27.11 -36.42 79.45
N THR A 85 26.74 -35.51 80.36
CA THR A 85 25.51 -34.71 80.27
C THR A 85 25.78 -33.39 79.53
N GLY A 86 24.87 -32.98 78.65
CA GLY A 86 24.96 -31.74 77.86
C GLY A 86 25.22 -31.97 76.37
N PRO A 87 25.25 -30.90 75.56
CA PRO A 87 25.38 -31.02 74.11
C PRO A 87 26.80 -31.39 73.70
N HIS A 88 26.96 -32.26 72.70
CA HIS A 88 28.27 -32.59 72.12
C HIS A 88 28.64 -31.67 70.94
N HIS A 89 27.72 -30.80 70.55
CA HIS A 89 27.79 -29.90 69.40
C HIS A 89 27.25 -28.53 69.81
N GLU A 90 27.90 -27.47 69.34
CA GLU A 90 27.51 -26.10 69.59
C GLU A 90 27.68 -25.29 68.31
N ASP A 91 26.69 -24.46 68.01
CA ASP A 91 26.70 -23.52 66.90
C ASP A 91 26.69 -22.08 67.43
N GLN A 92 27.40 -21.19 66.73
CA GLN A 92 27.31 -19.75 66.96
C GLN A 92 27.26 -19.00 65.64
N VAL A 93 26.63 -17.81 65.67
CA VAL A 93 26.57 -16.92 64.51
C VAL A 93 27.95 -16.30 64.25
N CYS A 94 28.38 -16.32 62.99
CA CYS A 94 29.51 -15.57 62.47
C CYS A 94 28.99 -14.54 61.46
N ILE A 95 29.52 -13.32 61.50
CA ILE A 95 29.22 -12.27 60.51
C ILE A 95 30.52 -11.96 59.77
N ILE A 96 30.56 -12.26 58.48
CA ILE A 96 31.63 -11.88 57.56
C ILE A 96 31.19 -10.61 56.82
N ALA A 97 32.11 -9.96 56.11
CA ALA A 97 31.85 -8.77 55.30
C ALA A 97 30.53 -8.88 54.48
N PRO A 98 29.86 -7.73 54.19
CA PRO A 98 28.60 -7.70 53.45
C PRO A 98 28.66 -8.49 52.14
N CYS A 99 27.56 -9.17 51.79
CA CYS A 99 27.47 -9.88 50.53
C CYS A 99 27.06 -8.91 49.42
N ASP A 100 27.92 -8.73 48.42
CA ASP A 100 27.52 -8.14 47.15
C ASP A 100 26.60 -9.11 46.40
N GLY A 101 25.58 -8.55 45.75
CA GLY A 101 24.59 -9.30 45.00
C GLY A 101 25.17 -9.96 43.76
N GLY A 102 24.89 -11.25 43.59
CA GLY A 102 25.24 -12.04 42.41
C GLY A 102 24.03 -12.39 41.55
N TRP A 103 24.20 -12.33 40.23
CA TRP A 103 23.15 -12.73 39.29
C TRP A 103 22.89 -14.23 39.38
N GLY A 104 21.64 -14.60 39.65
CA GLY A 104 21.14 -15.95 39.45
C GLY A 104 21.08 -16.35 37.98
N GLN A 105 20.73 -17.61 37.74
CA GLN A 105 20.61 -18.13 36.39
C GLN A 105 19.51 -17.41 35.60
N TRP A 106 19.74 -17.24 34.31
CA TRP A 106 18.70 -16.77 33.41
C TRP A 106 17.56 -17.79 33.33
N SER A 107 16.32 -17.30 33.39
CA SER A 107 15.16 -18.08 33.00
C SER A 107 15.30 -18.60 31.58
N HIS A 108 14.54 -19.64 31.25
CA HIS A 108 14.31 -19.98 29.86
C HIS A 108 13.73 -18.77 29.11
N TRP A 109 14.01 -18.73 27.81
CA TRP A 109 13.36 -17.76 26.93
C TRP A 109 11.85 -18.03 26.90
N THR A 110 11.05 -16.97 26.95
CA THR A 110 9.63 -17.08 26.65
C THR A 110 9.42 -17.58 25.22
N GLU A 111 8.25 -18.16 24.97
CA GLU A 111 7.78 -18.38 23.61
C GLU A 111 7.80 -17.06 22.81
N CYS A 112 8.01 -17.19 21.50
CA CYS A 112 7.98 -16.05 20.60
C CYS A 112 6.56 -15.48 20.55
N THR A 113 6.42 -14.16 20.64
CA THR A 113 5.12 -13.48 20.52
C THR A 113 4.42 -13.74 19.18
N LYS A 114 5.17 -14.15 18.15
CA LYS A 114 4.66 -14.52 16.84
C LYS A 114 5.40 -15.75 16.33
N SER A 115 4.68 -16.64 15.64
CA SER A 115 5.26 -17.82 14.96
C SER A 115 6.01 -17.44 13.68
N CYS A 116 5.64 -16.34 13.02
CA CYS A 116 6.34 -15.76 11.87
C CYS A 116 6.33 -14.23 11.90
N GLY A 117 7.22 -13.61 11.12
CA GLY A 117 7.16 -12.19 10.83
C GLY A 117 7.63 -11.24 11.94
N GLY A 118 8.78 -11.52 12.55
CA GLY A 118 9.40 -10.67 13.56
C GLY A 118 8.69 -10.79 14.91
N GLY A 119 9.11 -11.78 15.69
CA GLY A 119 8.66 -11.97 17.08
C GLY A 119 9.67 -11.41 18.07
N VAL A 120 9.21 -11.11 19.29
CA VAL A 120 10.09 -10.81 20.42
C VAL A 120 9.99 -11.96 21.40
N ARG A 121 11.13 -12.37 21.94
CA ARG A 121 11.21 -13.25 23.11
C ARG A 121 11.98 -12.57 24.22
N SER A 122 11.67 -12.92 25.46
CA SER A 122 12.28 -12.32 26.64
C SER A 122 12.72 -13.37 27.63
N ARG A 123 13.70 -13.05 28.49
CA ARG A 123 14.08 -13.85 29.65
C ARG A 123 14.46 -12.95 30.80
N ARG A 124 14.35 -13.45 32.04
CA ARG A 124 14.64 -12.71 33.27
C ARG A 124 15.65 -13.47 34.13
N ARG A 125 16.45 -12.76 34.91
CA ARG A 125 17.26 -13.29 36.02
C ARG A 125 17.05 -12.41 37.24
N ASN A 126 17.27 -12.97 38.42
CA ASN A 126 17.18 -12.25 39.69
C ASN A 126 18.57 -12.10 40.32
N CYS A 127 18.72 -11.13 41.21
CA CYS A 127 19.96 -10.89 41.95
C CYS A 127 19.90 -11.64 43.30
N ASP A 128 20.05 -12.96 43.25
CA ASP A 128 19.81 -13.87 44.38
C ASP A 128 20.92 -14.92 44.58
N SER A 129 22.04 -14.82 43.85
CA SER A 129 23.10 -15.84 43.83
C SER A 129 24.50 -15.23 44.08
N PRO A 130 24.80 -14.70 45.28
CA PRO A 130 23.94 -14.58 46.47
C PRO A 130 23.07 -13.32 46.45
N SER A 131 22.03 -13.26 47.30
CA SER A 131 21.27 -12.03 47.51
C SER A 131 22.13 -10.99 48.26
N PRO A 132 22.04 -9.70 47.89
CA PRO A 132 22.78 -8.66 48.60
C PRO A 132 22.28 -8.52 50.04
N GLU A 133 23.20 -8.46 50.99
CA GLU A 133 22.92 -8.32 52.42
C GLU A 133 23.69 -7.15 53.04
N GLY A 134 23.07 -6.44 53.99
CA GLY A 134 23.67 -5.28 54.64
C GLY A 134 23.90 -4.12 53.66
N GLU A 135 25.13 -3.63 53.58
CA GLU A 135 25.56 -2.57 52.65
C GLU A 135 26.16 -3.13 51.33
N GLY A 136 25.93 -4.40 51.02
CA GLY A 136 26.39 -5.01 49.77
C GLY A 136 25.72 -4.40 48.54
N ASN A 137 26.47 -4.33 47.44
CA ASN A 137 25.99 -3.72 46.20
C ASN A 137 24.94 -4.58 45.50
N TYR A 138 23.95 -3.95 44.87
CA TYR A 138 23.02 -4.66 44.00
C TYR A 138 23.68 -5.03 42.67
N CYS A 139 23.20 -6.09 42.03
CA CYS A 139 23.75 -6.57 40.77
C CYS A 139 23.75 -5.50 39.67
N GLU A 140 24.90 -5.29 39.02
CA GLU A 140 25.03 -4.36 37.90
C GLU A 140 24.47 -4.98 36.59
N GLY A 141 23.72 -4.18 35.84
CA GLY A 141 23.11 -4.55 34.55
C GLY A 141 21.62 -4.87 34.62
N LEU A 142 21.03 -5.24 33.48
CA LEU A 142 19.60 -5.51 33.39
C LEU A 142 19.24 -6.92 33.87
N GLY A 143 18.17 -7.01 34.67
CA GLY A 143 17.54 -8.27 35.07
C GLY A 143 16.68 -8.90 33.97
N SER A 144 16.39 -8.16 32.88
CA SER A 144 15.61 -8.64 31.73
C SER A 144 16.38 -8.45 30.43
N LYS A 145 16.24 -9.42 29.52
CA LYS A 145 16.78 -9.33 28.16
C LYS A 145 15.68 -9.64 27.15
N CYS A 146 15.50 -8.74 26.20
CA CYS A 146 14.59 -8.92 25.06
C CYS A 146 15.40 -9.12 23.78
N GLN A 147 14.97 -10.04 22.93
CA GLN A 147 15.60 -10.31 21.64
C GLN A 147 14.53 -10.33 20.54
N SER A 148 14.74 -9.54 19.49
CA SER A 148 14.02 -9.67 18.23
C SER A 148 14.52 -10.89 17.47
N VAL A 149 13.61 -11.77 17.07
CA VAL A 149 13.92 -12.96 16.29
C VAL A 149 13.61 -12.66 14.82
N PRO A 150 14.57 -12.83 13.89
CA PRO A 150 14.32 -12.72 12.46
C PRO A 150 13.24 -13.73 12.05
N GLY A 151 12.13 -13.25 11.49
CA GLY A 151 11.08 -14.11 10.94
C GLY A 151 11.37 -14.49 9.49
N CYS A 152 10.81 -15.61 9.05
CA CYS A 152 10.75 -15.98 7.63
C CYS A 152 10.03 -14.86 6.86
N HIS A 153 10.64 -14.35 5.79
CA HIS A 153 9.93 -13.48 4.85
C HIS A 153 8.96 -14.35 4.05
N VAL A 154 7.70 -13.93 3.97
CA VAL A 154 6.69 -14.62 3.17
C VAL A 154 6.44 -13.77 1.95
N ASP A 155 6.87 -14.26 0.79
CA ASP A 155 6.59 -13.62 -0.49
C ASP A 155 5.10 -13.80 -0.86
N GLY A 156 4.53 -12.79 -1.50
CA GLY A 156 3.14 -12.79 -1.93
C GLY A 156 2.86 -13.79 -3.04
N GLY A 157 1.79 -14.55 -2.89
CA GLY A 157 1.23 -15.42 -3.92
C GLY A 157 -0.11 -14.91 -4.44
N TRP A 158 -0.31 -15.05 -5.74
CA TRP A 158 -1.60 -14.75 -6.37
C TRP A 158 -2.66 -15.75 -5.93
N SER A 159 -3.85 -15.28 -5.58
CA SER A 159 -5.06 -16.11 -5.57
C SER A 159 -5.45 -16.54 -6.99
N GLN A 160 -6.36 -17.49 -7.06
CA GLN A 160 -6.95 -17.89 -8.33
C GLN A 160 -7.64 -16.70 -8.99
N TRP A 161 -7.60 -16.66 -10.32
CA TRP A 161 -8.33 -15.66 -11.08
C TRP A 161 -9.83 -15.75 -10.76
N GLY A 162 -10.43 -14.59 -10.48
CA GLY A 162 -11.88 -14.46 -10.43
C GLY A 162 -12.53 -14.74 -11.78
N ALA A 163 -13.86 -14.84 -11.76
CA ALA A 163 -14.65 -14.97 -12.99
C ALA A 163 -14.45 -13.75 -13.89
N TRP A 164 -14.60 -13.97 -15.20
CA TRP A 164 -14.68 -12.88 -16.16
C TRP A 164 -15.97 -12.09 -15.91
N THR A 165 -15.89 -10.76 -16.01
CA THR A 165 -17.06 -9.90 -16.09
C THR A 165 -17.88 -10.21 -17.34
N GLU A 166 -19.12 -9.74 -17.36
CA GLU A 166 -19.89 -9.63 -18.60
C GLU A 166 -19.17 -8.75 -19.63
N CYS A 167 -19.45 -9.01 -20.90
CA CYS A 167 -18.85 -8.24 -22.00
C CYS A 167 -19.41 -6.82 -22.02
N SER A 168 -18.55 -5.81 -22.24
CA SER A 168 -18.98 -4.41 -22.30
C SER A 168 -19.98 -4.11 -23.41
N LEU A 169 -19.95 -4.89 -24.50
CA LEU A 169 -20.85 -4.77 -25.64
C LEU A 169 -21.39 -6.14 -26.02
N SER A 170 -22.66 -6.22 -26.41
CA SER A 170 -23.29 -7.46 -26.86
C SER A 170 -22.90 -7.85 -28.29
N CYS A 171 -22.48 -6.90 -29.11
CA CYS A 171 -22.00 -7.07 -30.49
C CYS A 171 -21.05 -5.93 -30.87
N GLY A 172 -20.36 -6.05 -32.00
CA GLY A 172 -19.49 -5.01 -32.55
C GLY A 172 -18.12 -4.90 -31.89
N GLY A 173 -17.76 -5.88 -31.04
CA GLY A 173 -16.49 -5.94 -30.32
C GLY A 173 -16.51 -5.18 -29.01
N GLY A 174 -16.59 -5.89 -27.89
CA GLY A 174 -16.44 -5.37 -26.53
C GLY A 174 -15.24 -5.97 -25.79
N VAL A 175 -15.07 -5.57 -24.54
CA VAL A 175 -14.01 -6.05 -23.65
C VAL A 175 -14.61 -6.60 -22.36
N LYS A 176 -13.94 -7.59 -21.77
CA LYS A 176 -14.25 -8.09 -20.44
C LYS A 176 -12.98 -8.24 -19.61
N PHE A 177 -13.14 -8.19 -18.29
CA PHE A 177 -12.05 -8.16 -17.33
C PHE A 177 -12.16 -9.30 -16.33
N ARG A 178 -11.05 -9.73 -15.75
CA ARG A 178 -11.03 -10.55 -14.54
C ARG A 178 -9.90 -10.10 -13.63
N ARG A 179 -10.05 -10.31 -12.34
CA ARG A 179 -9.11 -9.85 -11.31
C ARG A 179 -8.65 -11.01 -10.42
N ARG A 180 -7.48 -10.85 -9.83
CA ARG A 180 -6.92 -11.73 -8.78
C ARG A 180 -6.29 -10.87 -7.69
N LEU A 181 -6.14 -11.43 -6.49
CA LEU A 181 -5.60 -10.74 -5.33
C LEU A 181 -4.25 -11.33 -4.92
N CYS A 182 -3.40 -10.52 -4.29
CA CYS A 182 -2.10 -10.96 -3.78
C CYS A 182 -2.22 -11.38 -2.31
N ASP A 183 -2.98 -12.44 -2.07
CA ASP A 183 -3.42 -12.86 -0.75
C ASP A 183 -3.25 -14.36 -0.47
N ASN A 184 -2.67 -15.11 -1.41
CA ASN A 184 -2.51 -16.57 -1.29
C ASN A 184 -1.05 -17.03 -1.49
N PRO A 185 -0.14 -16.76 -0.53
CA PRO A 185 -0.33 -16.01 0.72
C PRO A 185 -0.13 -14.49 0.54
N SER A 186 -0.59 -13.67 1.48
CA SER A 186 -0.28 -12.24 1.50
C SER A 186 1.19 -11.98 1.90
N PRO A 187 1.88 -10.97 1.32
CA PRO A 187 3.26 -10.65 1.68
C PRO A 187 3.38 -10.26 3.16
N GLN A 188 4.36 -10.82 3.85
CA GLN A 188 4.62 -10.49 5.26
C GLN A 188 6.08 -10.16 5.50
N SER A 189 6.31 -9.19 6.40
CA SER A 189 7.64 -8.90 6.97
C SER A 189 8.72 -8.58 5.94
N GLY A 190 8.35 -7.74 4.96
CA GLY A 190 9.25 -7.35 3.87
C GLY A 190 9.37 -8.38 2.75
N GLY A 191 8.54 -9.42 2.73
CA GLY A 191 8.40 -10.33 1.59
C GLY A 191 7.97 -9.58 0.32
N ARG A 192 8.36 -10.11 -0.83
CA ARG A 192 8.11 -9.49 -2.14
C ARG A 192 6.62 -9.50 -2.46
N GLY A 193 6.14 -8.46 -3.12
CA GLY A 193 4.79 -8.44 -3.69
C GLY A 193 4.66 -9.45 -4.85
N CYS A 194 3.43 -9.74 -5.24
CA CYS A 194 3.16 -10.65 -6.35
C CYS A 194 3.63 -10.06 -7.68
N LEU A 195 4.31 -10.86 -8.50
CA LEU A 195 4.80 -10.46 -9.82
C LEU A 195 3.74 -10.69 -10.91
N GLY A 196 3.55 -9.70 -11.79
CA GLY A 196 2.58 -9.72 -12.90
C GLY A 196 1.31 -8.91 -12.62
N ASP A 197 0.36 -8.95 -13.54
CA ASP A 197 -0.83 -8.08 -13.46
C ASP A 197 -1.92 -8.64 -12.54
N ALA A 198 -2.56 -7.76 -11.76
CA ALA A 198 -3.72 -8.09 -10.93
C ALA A 198 -5.03 -8.15 -11.73
N GLU A 199 -5.06 -7.56 -12.92
CA GLU A 199 -6.20 -7.50 -13.82
C GLU A 199 -5.80 -8.03 -15.20
N GLN A 200 -6.69 -8.79 -15.82
CA GLN A 200 -6.54 -9.24 -17.21
C GLN A 200 -7.75 -8.81 -18.03
N GLN A 201 -7.49 -8.33 -19.25
CA GLN A 201 -8.50 -7.95 -20.24
C GLN A 201 -8.53 -8.95 -21.40
N ARG A 202 -9.71 -9.14 -21.98
CA ARG A 202 -9.89 -9.90 -23.23
C ARG A 202 -11.04 -9.33 -24.06
N ASP A 203 -10.87 -9.35 -25.38
CA ASP A 203 -11.95 -9.01 -26.31
C ASP A 203 -13.07 -10.06 -26.30
N CYS A 204 -14.29 -9.62 -26.57
CA CYS A 204 -15.49 -10.45 -26.63
C CYS A 204 -16.49 -9.87 -27.64
N ASN A 205 -17.44 -10.70 -28.08
CA ASN A 205 -18.55 -10.28 -28.95
C ASN A 205 -18.13 -9.52 -30.22
N THR A 206 -17.09 -10.02 -30.91
CA THR A 206 -16.51 -9.43 -32.13
C THR A 206 -17.38 -9.60 -33.39
N HIS A 207 -18.53 -10.26 -33.28
CA HIS A 207 -19.48 -10.37 -34.38
C HIS A 207 -20.09 -8.99 -34.66
N LEU A 208 -20.29 -8.68 -35.95
CA LEU A 208 -20.92 -7.42 -36.35
C LEU A 208 -22.33 -7.34 -35.78
N CYS A 209 -22.71 -6.15 -35.31
CA CYS A 209 -24.10 -5.90 -34.95
C CYS A 209 -24.96 -5.99 -36.21
N THR A 210 -25.92 -6.90 -36.21
CA THR A 210 -26.91 -7.00 -37.28
C THR A 210 -27.83 -5.79 -37.20
N VAL A 211 -27.71 -4.86 -38.15
CA VAL A 211 -28.73 -3.81 -38.33
C VAL A 211 -30.02 -4.49 -38.75
N GLY A 212 -31.03 -4.39 -37.89
CA GLY A 212 -32.38 -4.86 -38.13
C GLY A 212 -33.00 -4.21 -39.37
N PRO A 213 -34.16 -4.71 -39.81
CA PRO A 213 -34.79 -4.21 -41.03
C PRO A 213 -35.02 -2.69 -40.92
N TRP A 214 -34.73 -1.99 -42.02
CA TRP A 214 -35.05 -0.58 -42.15
C TRP A 214 -36.56 -0.39 -42.09
N LEU A 215 -37.03 0.50 -41.21
CA LEU A 215 -38.42 0.93 -41.24
C LEU A 215 -38.69 1.75 -42.52
N PRO A 216 -39.96 1.88 -42.92
CA PRO A 216 -40.34 2.71 -44.05
C PRO A 216 -39.82 4.15 -43.91
N TRP A 217 -39.54 4.79 -45.04
CA TRP A 217 -39.19 6.21 -45.08
C TRP A 217 -40.34 7.07 -44.55
N SER A 218 -40.00 8.15 -43.83
CA SER A 218 -40.93 9.23 -43.56
C SER A 218 -41.44 9.84 -44.89
N GLN A 219 -42.56 10.55 -44.80
CA GLN A 219 -42.98 11.42 -45.89
C GLN A 219 -41.90 12.48 -46.17
N TRP A 220 -41.86 12.94 -47.42
CA TRP A 220 -41.00 14.06 -47.80
C TRP A 220 -41.47 15.33 -47.08
N SER A 221 -40.52 16.13 -46.60
CA SER A 221 -40.81 17.47 -46.11
C SER A 221 -41.38 18.34 -47.23
N GLU A 222 -42.02 19.44 -46.87
CA GLU A 222 -42.28 20.52 -47.81
C GLU A 222 -40.96 21.05 -48.41
N CYS A 223 -41.05 21.63 -49.60
CA CYS A 223 -39.88 22.21 -50.25
C CYS A 223 -39.41 23.43 -49.45
N SER A 224 -38.11 23.54 -49.20
CA SER A 224 -37.53 24.63 -48.39
C SER A 224 -37.85 26.03 -48.92
N VAL A 225 -38.16 26.15 -50.22
CA VAL A 225 -38.60 27.39 -50.86
C VAL A 225 -39.75 27.13 -51.81
N SER A 226 -40.65 28.10 -51.95
CA SER A 226 -41.78 28.03 -52.89
C SER A 226 -41.37 28.26 -54.34
N CYS A 227 -40.22 28.88 -54.61
CA CYS A 227 -39.67 29.04 -55.95
C CYS A 227 -38.13 29.18 -55.90
N GLY A 228 -37.46 28.99 -57.04
CA GLY A 228 -36.03 29.27 -57.13
C GLY A 228 -35.10 28.14 -56.70
N GLY A 229 -35.57 26.88 -56.70
CA GLY A 229 -34.75 25.71 -56.38
C GLY A 229 -34.56 25.52 -54.87
N GLY A 230 -35.25 24.53 -54.30
CA GLY A 230 -35.19 24.18 -52.89
C GLY A 230 -34.75 22.75 -52.64
N GLN A 231 -34.72 22.36 -51.36
CA GLN A 231 -34.46 20.99 -50.94
C GLN A 231 -35.64 20.44 -50.13
N GLN A 232 -35.95 19.17 -50.36
CA GLN A 232 -36.82 18.37 -49.50
C GLN A 232 -35.99 17.29 -48.81
N TYR A 233 -36.39 16.94 -47.59
CA TYR A 233 -35.72 15.94 -46.77
C TYR A 233 -36.70 14.84 -46.35
N ARG A 234 -36.18 13.63 -46.15
CA ARG A 234 -36.87 12.55 -45.44
C ARG A 234 -35.89 11.71 -44.64
N SER A 235 -36.38 11.01 -43.64
CA SER A 235 -35.57 10.16 -42.76
C SER A 235 -36.20 8.79 -42.54
N ARG A 236 -35.37 7.81 -42.19
CA ARG A 236 -35.81 6.50 -41.70
C ARG A 236 -34.89 6.02 -40.58
N VAL A 237 -35.40 5.11 -39.77
CA VAL A 237 -34.65 4.44 -38.71
C VAL A 237 -34.77 2.92 -38.88
N CYS A 238 -33.87 2.14 -38.28
CA CYS A 238 -33.99 0.68 -38.23
C CYS A 238 -34.37 0.19 -36.84
N SER A 239 -34.92 -1.03 -36.77
CA SER A 239 -35.54 -1.56 -35.54
C SER A 239 -34.56 -1.84 -34.40
N SER A 240 -33.31 -2.25 -34.68
CA SER A 240 -32.24 -2.44 -33.69
C SER A 240 -30.93 -2.85 -34.39
N PRO A 241 -29.75 -2.31 -34.04
CA PRO A 241 -29.51 -1.19 -33.15
C PRO A 241 -29.90 0.14 -33.81
N ALA A 242 -29.97 1.22 -33.05
CA ALA A 242 -30.39 2.54 -33.54
C ALA A 242 -29.50 3.01 -34.70
N CYS A 243 -30.02 2.97 -35.92
CA CYS A 243 -29.41 3.55 -37.10
C CYS A 243 -30.34 4.59 -37.72
N SER A 244 -29.76 5.64 -38.30
CA SER A 244 -30.50 6.73 -38.94
C SER A 244 -30.05 6.90 -40.38
N GLY A 245 -31.01 6.98 -41.29
CA GLY A 245 -30.78 7.28 -42.71
C GLY A 245 -31.48 8.57 -43.09
N ARG A 246 -30.79 9.49 -43.77
CA ARG A 246 -31.35 10.75 -44.28
C ARG A 246 -31.19 10.81 -45.79
N GLN A 247 -32.21 11.30 -46.48
CA GLN A 247 -32.16 11.54 -47.92
C GLN A 247 -32.63 12.95 -48.24
N SER A 248 -31.98 13.59 -49.22
CA SER A 248 -32.38 14.88 -49.77
C SER A 248 -32.64 14.77 -51.27
N LYS A 249 -33.55 15.61 -51.78
CA LYS A 249 -33.76 15.82 -53.21
C LYS A 249 -34.05 17.29 -53.50
N ILE A 250 -33.78 17.71 -54.73
CA ILE A 250 -34.03 19.08 -55.19
C ILE A 250 -35.49 19.19 -55.66
N CYS A 251 -36.13 20.32 -55.35
CA CYS A 251 -37.51 20.65 -55.73
C CYS A 251 -37.58 22.07 -56.32
N ASN A 252 -38.68 22.38 -57.02
CA ASN A 252 -38.96 23.73 -57.56
C ASN A 252 -37.87 24.28 -58.51
N THR A 253 -37.34 23.42 -59.40
CA THR A 253 -36.20 23.69 -60.30
C THR A 253 -36.58 24.26 -61.67
N HIS A 254 -37.82 24.73 -61.86
CA HIS A 254 -38.22 25.30 -63.14
C HIS A 254 -37.32 26.48 -63.53
N VAL A 255 -36.66 26.37 -64.68
CA VAL A 255 -35.78 27.39 -65.24
C VAL A 255 -36.65 28.45 -65.91
N PHE A 256 -36.45 29.71 -65.55
CA PHE A 256 -37.14 30.83 -66.20
C PHE A 256 -36.09 31.72 -66.87
N ASP A 257 -36.15 31.82 -68.19
CA ASP A 257 -35.28 32.71 -68.97
C ASP A 257 -35.71 34.17 -68.79
N GLY A 258 -34.72 35.08 -68.76
CA GLY A 258 -34.96 36.51 -68.60
C GLY A 258 -35.58 37.12 -69.85
N GLY A 259 -36.73 37.76 -69.69
CA GLY A 259 -37.41 38.55 -70.70
C GLY A 259 -37.32 40.05 -70.43
N TRP A 260 -37.13 40.83 -71.50
CA TRP A 260 -37.11 42.29 -71.42
C TRP A 260 -38.49 42.86 -71.13
N SER A 261 -38.56 43.84 -70.23
CA SER A 261 -39.71 44.72 -70.09
C SER A 261 -39.93 45.51 -71.39
N ARG A 262 -41.12 46.10 -71.53
CA ARG A 262 -41.36 47.10 -72.58
C ARG A 262 -40.36 48.26 -72.43
N TRP A 263 -39.91 48.80 -73.56
CA TRP A 263 -39.01 49.97 -73.58
C TRP A 263 -39.69 51.17 -72.92
N SER A 264 -38.91 51.96 -72.18
CA SER A 264 -39.33 53.29 -71.76
C SER A 264 -39.59 54.20 -72.97
N PRO A 265 -40.36 55.28 -72.82
CA PRO A 265 -40.35 56.38 -73.78
C PRO A 265 -38.93 56.90 -74.02
N TRP A 266 -38.71 57.50 -75.20
CA TRP A 266 -37.46 58.18 -75.53
C TRP A 266 -37.28 59.41 -74.64
N SER A 267 -36.08 59.58 -74.08
CA SER A 267 -35.73 60.82 -73.36
C SER A 267 -35.79 62.02 -74.30
N ARG A 268 -35.87 63.22 -73.73
CA ARG A 268 -35.58 64.45 -74.47
C ARG A 268 -34.15 64.41 -75.02
N CYS A 269 -33.91 65.16 -76.10
CA CYS A 269 -32.58 65.25 -76.68
C CYS A 269 -31.63 65.97 -75.70
N ASP A 270 -30.43 65.43 -75.52
CA ASP A 270 -29.40 66.03 -74.64
C ASP A 270 -28.91 67.40 -75.14
N LYS A 271 -28.96 67.62 -76.46
CA LYS A 271 -28.62 68.89 -77.11
C LYS A 271 -29.81 69.46 -77.86
N ARG A 272 -29.87 70.79 -77.95
CA ARG A 272 -30.95 71.49 -78.67
C ARG A 272 -30.72 71.56 -80.18
N CYS A 273 -29.47 71.55 -80.63
CA CYS A 273 -29.07 71.61 -82.04
C CYS A 273 -27.67 71.01 -82.22
N GLY A 274 -27.20 70.84 -83.46
CA GLY A 274 -25.82 70.42 -83.75
C GLY A 274 -25.53 68.94 -83.47
N GLY A 275 -26.57 68.10 -83.39
CA GLY A 275 -26.45 66.65 -83.18
C GLY A 275 -26.36 66.25 -81.70
N GLY A 276 -27.50 65.82 -81.15
CA GLY A 276 -27.64 65.24 -79.82
C GLY A 276 -28.06 63.76 -79.83
N ARG A 277 -28.20 63.18 -78.66
CA ARG A 277 -28.62 61.80 -78.38
C ARG A 277 -29.87 61.78 -77.51
N SER A 278 -30.81 60.93 -77.88
CA SER A 278 -31.98 60.57 -77.08
C SER A 278 -31.83 59.11 -76.68
N ILE A 279 -32.12 58.80 -75.41
CA ILE A 279 -31.88 57.48 -74.81
C ILE A 279 -33.21 56.91 -74.33
N ARG A 280 -33.44 55.62 -74.55
CA ARG A 280 -34.49 54.85 -73.87
C ARG A 280 -33.91 53.62 -73.20
N THR A 281 -34.57 53.13 -72.16
CA THR A 281 -34.07 52.03 -71.33
C THR A 281 -35.13 50.95 -71.15
N ARG A 282 -34.71 49.73 -70.82
CA ARG A 282 -35.58 48.61 -70.45
C ARG A 282 -34.94 47.81 -69.32
N SER A 283 -35.73 47.03 -68.60
CA SER A 283 -35.27 46.21 -67.48
C SER A 283 -35.55 44.73 -67.74
N CYS A 284 -34.66 43.85 -67.29
CA CYS A 284 -34.80 42.39 -67.46
C CYS A 284 -35.74 41.83 -66.39
N SER A 285 -37.04 42.08 -66.54
CA SER A 285 -38.06 41.83 -65.50
C SER A 285 -39.37 41.24 -66.03
N SER A 286 -39.44 40.84 -67.29
CA SER A 286 -40.70 40.35 -67.90
C SER A 286 -40.47 39.08 -68.73
N PRO A 287 -40.21 37.92 -68.08
CA PRO A 287 -40.01 37.70 -66.64
C PRO A 287 -38.53 37.89 -66.21
N PRO A 288 -38.21 38.08 -64.92
CA PRO A 288 -36.83 38.07 -64.45
C PRO A 288 -36.25 36.64 -64.51
N PRO A 289 -34.95 36.46 -64.84
CA PRO A 289 -34.34 35.14 -64.90
C PRO A 289 -34.31 34.48 -63.51
N LYS A 290 -34.70 33.20 -63.42
CA LYS A 290 -34.64 32.38 -62.21
C LYS A 290 -34.00 31.02 -62.50
N ASN A 291 -33.39 30.39 -61.49
CA ASN A 291 -32.81 29.03 -61.57
C ASN A 291 -31.78 28.84 -62.70
N GLY A 292 -30.88 29.81 -62.88
CA GLY A 292 -29.84 29.73 -63.92
C GLY A 292 -30.35 29.97 -65.35
N GLY A 293 -31.58 30.45 -65.51
CA GLY A 293 -32.12 30.88 -66.80
C GLY A 293 -31.28 31.96 -67.46
N LYS A 294 -31.34 32.02 -68.80
CA LYS A 294 -30.50 32.91 -69.61
C LYS A 294 -30.76 34.36 -69.24
N LYS A 295 -29.69 35.16 -69.16
CA LYS A 295 -29.80 36.62 -69.02
C LYS A 295 -30.47 37.20 -70.28
N CYS A 296 -31.19 38.31 -70.12
CA CYS A 296 -31.81 38.98 -71.27
C CYS A 296 -30.76 39.35 -72.32
N ALA A 297 -30.97 38.89 -73.56
CA ALA A 297 -30.05 39.14 -74.67
C ALA A 297 -30.30 40.51 -75.32
N GLY A 298 -29.23 41.26 -75.61
CA GLY A 298 -29.27 42.58 -76.25
C GLY A 298 -29.02 43.75 -75.29
N GLU A 299 -29.02 44.98 -75.81
CA GLU A 299 -28.64 46.16 -75.02
C GLU A 299 -29.77 46.60 -74.06
N LYS A 300 -29.38 47.01 -72.85
CA LYS A 300 -30.30 47.58 -71.84
C LYS A 300 -30.77 48.99 -72.21
N ASN A 301 -29.91 49.73 -72.91
CA ASN A 301 -30.12 51.11 -73.32
C ASN A 301 -30.04 51.18 -74.84
N GLN A 302 -30.90 51.97 -75.45
CA GLN A 302 -30.81 52.27 -76.87
C GLN A 302 -30.67 53.77 -77.05
N VAL A 303 -29.80 54.18 -77.98
CA VAL A 303 -29.51 55.57 -78.28
C VAL A 303 -29.90 55.86 -79.73
N LYS A 304 -30.56 56.99 -79.96
CA LYS A 304 -30.81 57.50 -81.31
C LYS A 304 -30.30 58.94 -81.47
N PRO A 305 -29.80 59.32 -82.65
CA PRO A 305 -29.48 60.71 -82.94
C PRO A 305 -30.76 61.55 -82.96
N CYS A 306 -30.67 62.76 -82.45
CA CYS A 306 -31.74 63.77 -82.47
C CYS A 306 -31.13 65.16 -82.72
N ASN A 307 -31.96 66.11 -83.17
CA ASN A 307 -31.54 67.49 -83.41
C ASN A 307 -30.28 67.61 -84.29
N THR A 308 -30.24 66.85 -85.39
CA THR A 308 -29.10 66.75 -86.32
C THR A 308 -28.92 67.96 -87.22
N LYS A 309 -29.85 68.92 -87.19
CA LYS A 309 -29.70 70.17 -87.92
C LYS A 309 -28.57 71.01 -87.29
N PRO A 310 -27.72 71.66 -88.10
CA PRO A 310 -26.73 72.60 -87.60
C PRO A 310 -27.42 73.69 -86.78
N CYS A 311 -26.78 74.12 -85.70
CA CYS A 311 -27.27 75.24 -84.90
C CYS A 311 -27.28 76.51 -85.78
N GLY A 312 -28.42 77.21 -85.83
CA GLY A 312 -28.46 78.57 -86.36
C GLY A 312 -27.86 79.54 -85.35
N GLU A 313 -27.53 80.78 -85.77
CA GLU A 313 -26.98 81.81 -84.88
C GLU A 313 -27.85 82.11 -83.65
N SER A 314 -29.14 81.77 -83.69
CA SER A 314 -30.08 81.89 -82.57
C SER A 314 -30.02 80.77 -81.53
N ASP A 315 -29.32 79.66 -81.80
CA ASP A 315 -29.20 78.50 -80.91
C ASP A 315 -27.78 78.32 -80.33
N LEU A 316 -26.87 79.23 -80.65
CA LEU A 316 -25.56 79.35 -80.00
C LEU A 316 -25.75 80.01 -78.62
N PRO A 317 -25.18 79.46 -77.52
CA PRO A 317 -25.13 80.18 -76.27
C PRO A 317 -24.37 81.49 -76.50
N ARG A 318 -24.98 82.63 -76.13
CA ARG A 318 -24.32 83.95 -76.19
C ARG A 318 -22.92 83.84 -75.55
N PRO A 319 -21.84 84.25 -76.23
CA PRO A 319 -20.51 84.27 -75.64
C PRO A 319 -20.48 85.29 -74.50
N ALA A 320 -20.21 84.82 -73.29
CA ALA A 320 -19.90 85.67 -72.16
C ALA A 320 -18.49 86.25 -72.38
N PHE A 321 -18.42 87.48 -72.89
CA PHE A 321 -17.25 88.36 -72.78
C PHE A 321 -17.62 89.49 -71.81
N GLY A 322 -16.85 89.81 -70.77
CA GLY A 322 -15.59 89.23 -70.33
C GLY A 322 -14.96 90.14 -69.28
N SER A 323 -14.21 89.57 -68.34
CA SER A 323 -13.18 90.28 -67.58
C SER A 323 -12.19 89.29 -66.94
N SER A 324 -10.91 89.59 -67.21
CA SER A 324 -9.70 89.27 -66.44
C SER A 324 -9.50 87.87 -65.87
N LEU A 325 -8.61 87.13 -66.54
CA LEU A 325 -7.54 86.39 -65.85
C LEU A 325 -6.83 87.34 -64.88
N PHE A 326 -6.84 87.04 -63.59
CA PHE A 326 -5.67 86.64 -62.80
C PHE A 326 -5.97 86.70 -61.30
N GLN A 327 -5.64 85.58 -60.63
CA GLN A 327 -5.14 85.49 -59.24
C GLN A 327 -6.06 86.03 -58.12
N HIS A 328 -6.62 85.22 -57.21
CA HIS A 328 -5.96 84.19 -56.40
C HIS A 328 -6.96 83.14 -55.87
N MET A 329 -6.84 81.89 -56.33
CA MET A 329 -6.78 80.75 -55.42
C MET A 329 -5.53 79.94 -55.78
N ALA A 330 -4.40 80.55 -55.42
CA ALA A 330 -3.17 79.85 -55.13
C ALA A 330 -3.16 79.53 -53.63
N VAL A 331 -3.37 78.26 -53.30
CA VAL A 331 -2.62 77.45 -52.31
C VAL A 331 -2.70 76.02 -52.89
N TYR A 332 -1.65 75.59 -53.61
CA TYR A 332 -0.59 74.70 -53.09
C TYR A 332 -1.15 73.29 -52.78
N LEU A 333 -0.90 72.27 -53.61
CA LEU A 333 0.31 71.42 -53.63
C LEU A 333 0.72 70.91 -52.24
N GLN A 334 0.32 69.66 -51.96
CA GLN A 334 1.23 68.53 -51.77
C GLN A 334 0.41 67.27 -52.11
N GLU A 335 0.79 66.38 -53.03
CA GLU A 335 2.12 65.84 -53.27
C GLU A 335 2.28 65.31 -54.71
N CYS A 336 3.48 65.49 -55.24
CA CYS A 336 4.04 64.88 -56.43
C CYS A 336 5.46 64.38 -56.07
N VAL A 337 5.62 63.05 -56.03
CA VAL A 337 6.78 62.22 -56.43
C VAL A 337 8.13 62.23 -55.66
N PHE A 338 8.63 60.99 -55.45
CA PHE A 338 10.02 60.50 -55.22
C PHE A 338 10.57 60.59 -53.77
N SER A 339 11.28 59.62 -53.15
CA SER A 339 11.84 58.33 -53.57
C SER A 339 12.39 57.53 -52.35
N LEU A 340 12.38 56.20 -52.43
CA LEU A 340 13.35 55.20 -51.88
C LEU A 340 13.62 55.03 -50.35
N CYS A 341 13.56 53.74 -49.97
CA CYS A 341 14.21 53.05 -48.84
C CYS A 341 13.59 53.16 -47.42
N ARG A 342 12.65 52.26 -47.13
CA ARG A 342 12.85 51.12 -46.23
C ARG A 342 11.79 50.04 -46.45
#